data_AF-A0A3B8Y511-F1
#
_entry.id   AF-A0A3B8Y511-F1
#
_cell.length_a   1.000
_cell.length_b   1.000
_cell.length_c   1.000
_cell.angle_alpha   90.00
_cell.angle_beta   90.00
_cell.angle_gamma   90.00
#
_symmetry.space_group_name_H-M   'P 1'
#
loop_
_entity.id
_entity.type
_entity.pdbx_description
1 polymer ?
#
loop_
_entity_poly.entity_id
_entity_poly.type
_entity_poly.pdbx_seq_one_letter_code
_entity_poly.pdbx_strand_id
1 'polypeptide(L)'
;MVSEMPDWIRLDKALSIEAEKGYSDLQGNQYRFSEFLCLNFGQNPPPGTPISDRSRWQDFAFKYAQYPQLNSSQRQSLVIQTRQFLHQLKLILENPNEPPNPKLPRTVSVIEKQTSSGEITLDQSLNT
;
A
#
# COMPACT_ATOMS: atom_id res chain seq x y z
N MET A 1 31.71 3.73 0.11
CA MET A 1 30.33 4.04 0.52
C MET A 1 29.48 2.89 0.04
N VAL A 2 28.97 2.07 0.95
CA VAL A 2 28.22 0.87 0.59
C VAL A 2 26.81 1.31 0.21
N SER A 3 26.58 1.44 -1.10
CA SER A 3 25.22 1.49 -1.64
C SER A 3 24.65 0.09 -1.51
N GLU A 4 24.34 -0.32 -0.28
CA GLU A 4 23.71 -1.60 0.01
C GLU A 4 22.37 -1.60 -0.72
N MET A 5 22.28 -2.48 -1.73
CA MET A 5 21.08 -2.69 -2.52
C MET A 5 19.87 -2.76 -1.57
N PRO A 6 18.75 -2.07 -1.85
CA PRO A 6 17.62 -2.07 -0.94
C PRO A 6 17.22 -3.52 -0.64
N ASP A 7 17.36 -3.92 0.63
CA ASP A 7 16.95 -5.23 1.09
C ASP A 7 15.43 -5.33 0.94
N TRP A 8 14.95 -5.82 -0.20
CA TRP A 8 13.52 -6.04 -0.47
C TRP A 8 12.83 -6.79 0.68
N ILE A 9 13.57 -7.71 1.30
CA ILE A 9 13.15 -8.48 2.47
C ILE A 9 12.89 -7.57 3.68
N ARG A 10 13.77 -6.59 3.95
CA ARG A 10 13.56 -5.63 5.04
C ARG A 10 12.39 -4.70 4.77
N LEU A 11 12.23 -4.23 3.52
CA LEU A 11 11.10 -3.40 3.12
C LEU A 11 9.76 -4.13 3.31
N ASP A 12 9.64 -5.36 2.80
CA ASP A 12 8.41 -6.15 2.92
C ASP A 12 8.09 -6.51 4.38
N LYS A 13 9.13 -6.83 5.17
CA LYS A 13 8.99 -7.09 6.60
C LYS A 13 8.52 -5.85 7.36
N ALA A 14 9.09 -4.68 7.08
CA ALA A 14 8.67 -3.43 7.71
C ALA A 14 7.20 -3.12 7.39
N LEU A 15 6.79 -3.28 6.12
CA LEU A 15 5.41 -3.08 5.68
C LEU A 15 4.43 -4.04 6.37
N SER A 16 4.85 -5.30 6.56
CA SER A 16 4.05 -6.31 7.25
C SER A 16 3.85 -5.99 8.72
N ILE A 17 4.93 -5.62 9.43
CA ILE A 17 4.87 -5.26 10.85
C ILE A 17 3.95 -4.05 11.08
N GLU A 18 4.04 -3.03 10.23
CA GLU A 18 3.19 -1.84 10.35
C GLU A 18 1.71 -2.18 10.14
N ALA A 19 1.40 -3.05 9.18
CA ALA A 19 0.03 -3.53 8.95
C ALA A 19 -0.50 -4.34 10.15
N GLU A 20 0.33 -5.19 10.76
CA GLU A 20 -0.03 -5.96 11.95
C GLU A 20 -0.26 -5.07 13.18
N LYS A 21 0.43 -3.93 13.26
CA LYS A 21 0.36 -2.97 14.36
C LYS A 21 -0.68 -1.87 14.16
N GLY A 22 -1.44 -1.92 13.07
CA GLY A 22 -2.54 -1.01 12.79
C GLY A 22 -2.13 0.38 12.28
N TYR A 23 -0.99 0.48 11.57
CA TYR A 23 -0.54 1.72 10.91
C TYR A 23 -0.24 2.87 11.90
N SER A 24 0.39 2.51 13.01
CA SER A 24 0.67 3.41 14.13
C SER A 24 1.99 4.20 13.97
N ASP A 25 2.72 4.00 12.87
CA ASP A 25 4.08 4.52 12.66
C ASP A 25 5.06 3.94 13.69
N LEU A 26 5.32 2.64 13.57
CA LEU A 26 6.03 1.89 14.59
C LEU A 26 7.43 2.47 14.83
N GLN A 27 7.74 2.80 16.07
CA GLN A 27 9.08 3.21 16.48
C GLN A 27 9.97 1.98 16.62
N GLY A 28 10.92 1.83 15.69
CA GLY A 28 11.97 0.83 15.77
C GLY A 28 13.12 1.26 16.69
N ASN A 29 14.16 0.43 16.74
CA ASN A 29 15.31 0.68 17.61
C ASN A 29 16.18 1.87 17.15
N GLN A 30 16.27 2.09 15.84
CA GLN A 30 17.06 3.16 15.23
C GLN A 30 16.21 4.26 14.61
N TYR A 31 15.12 3.89 13.93
CA TYR A 31 14.24 4.81 13.20
C TYR A 31 12.78 4.38 13.35
N ARG A 32 11.86 5.31 13.13
CA ARG A 32 10.43 4.99 12.94
C ARG A 32 10.20 4.34 11.57
N PHE A 33 9.08 3.67 11.42
CA PHE A 33 8.69 3.04 10.16
C PHE A 33 8.66 4.03 8.99
N SER A 34 8.02 5.19 9.16
CA SER A 34 7.95 6.25 8.14
C SER A 34 9.32 6.77 7.74
N GLU A 35 10.18 7.06 8.71
CA GLU A 35 11.57 7.48 8.49
C GLU A 35 12.37 6.40 7.77
N PHE A 36 12.26 5.15 8.20
CA PHE A 36 12.93 4.03 7.55
C PHE A 36 12.53 3.93 6.08
N LEU A 37 11.23 3.98 5.76
CA LEU A 37 10.79 3.94 4.36
C LEU A 37 11.18 5.19 3.60
N CYS A 38 11.09 6.38 4.18
CA CYS A 38 11.54 7.63 3.56
C CYS A 38 13.03 7.56 3.20
N LEU A 39 13.88 7.03 4.08
CA LEU A 39 15.31 6.85 3.82
C LEU A 39 15.58 5.81 2.74
N ASN A 40 14.85 4.69 2.72
CA ASN A 40 14.99 3.69 1.66
C ASN A 40 14.54 4.21 0.30
N PHE A 41 13.37 4.86 0.23
CA PHE A 41 12.85 5.46 -1.00
C PHE A 41 13.59 6.73 -1.42
N GLY A 42 14.26 7.41 -0.49
CA GLY A 42 15.15 8.54 -0.77
C GLY A 42 16.47 8.13 -1.42
N GLN A 43 16.84 6.85 -1.34
CA GLN A 43 18.01 6.32 -2.04
C GLN A 43 17.70 6.02 -3.51
N ASN A 44 18.76 5.84 -4.31
CA ASN A 44 18.62 5.54 -5.72
C ASN A 44 17.83 4.23 -5.92
N PRO A 45 16.84 4.22 -6.83
CA PRO A 45 16.10 3.00 -7.14
C PRO A 45 17.05 1.95 -7.75
N PRO A 46 16.73 0.66 -7.61
CA PRO A 46 17.57 -0.43 -8.07
C PRO A 46 17.88 -0.35 -9.57
N PRO A 47 19.06 -0.80 -10.00
CA PRO A 47 19.46 -0.77 -11.40
C PRO A 47 18.49 -1.60 -12.24
N GLY A 48 18.04 -1.06 -13.39
CA GLY A 48 16.99 -1.66 -14.20
C GLY A 48 15.58 -1.07 -13.97
N THR A 49 15.40 -0.21 -12.96
CA THR A 49 14.12 0.48 -12.74
C THR A 49 13.83 1.47 -13.88
N PRO A 50 12.68 1.36 -14.58
CA PRO A 50 12.30 2.27 -15.66
C PRO A 50 11.96 3.66 -15.12
N ILE A 51 12.12 4.68 -15.97
CA ILE A 51 12.03 6.10 -15.58
C ILE A 51 10.69 6.43 -14.90
N SER A 52 9.58 5.89 -15.40
CA SER A 52 8.24 6.09 -14.82
C SER A 52 8.14 5.61 -13.37
N ASP A 53 8.78 4.48 -13.05
CA ASP A 53 8.78 3.93 -11.70
C ASP A 53 9.78 4.65 -10.78
N ARG A 54 10.82 5.29 -11.34
CA ARG A 54 11.72 6.16 -10.55
C ARG A 54 10.99 7.38 -9.98
N SER A 55 10.09 7.99 -10.76
CA SER A 55 9.26 9.08 -10.26
C SER A 55 8.33 8.62 -9.14
N ARG A 56 7.71 7.44 -9.29
CA ARG A 56 6.87 6.84 -8.23
C ARG A 56 7.68 6.51 -6.98
N TRP A 57 8.90 5.99 -7.14
CA TRP A 57 9.81 5.69 -6.03
C TRP A 57 10.09 6.94 -5.19
N GLN A 58 10.41 8.07 -5.82
CA GLN A 58 10.62 9.33 -5.12
C GLN A 58 9.33 9.88 -4.49
N ASP A 59 8.19 9.76 -5.19
CA ASP A 59 6.88 10.16 -4.67
C ASP A 59 6.53 9.43 -3.36
N PHE A 60 6.86 8.13 -3.25
CA PHE A 60 6.72 7.40 -1.98
C PHE A 60 7.58 7.99 -0.87
N ALA A 61 8.83 8.42 -1.15
CA ALA A 61 9.66 9.07 -0.14
C ALA A 61 8.98 10.32 0.44
N PHE A 62 8.42 11.18 -0.41
CA PHE A 62 7.68 12.37 0.03
C PHE A 62 6.42 12.01 0.83
N LYS A 63 5.66 11.00 0.40
CA LYS A 63 4.46 10.55 1.13
C LYS A 63 4.82 9.99 2.50
N TYR A 64 5.91 9.23 2.61
CA TYR A 64 6.38 8.71 3.90
C TYR A 64 6.94 9.79 4.82
N ALA A 65 7.54 10.86 4.28
CA ALA A 65 7.90 12.03 5.09
C ALA A 65 6.67 12.73 5.71
N GLN A 66 5.50 12.65 5.08
CA GLN A 66 4.24 13.20 5.60
C GLN A 66 3.40 12.16 6.37
N TYR A 67 3.84 10.91 6.46
CA TYR A 67 3.14 9.81 7.14
C TYR A 67 2.59 10.11 8.55
N PRO A 68 3.35 10.76 9.46
CA PRO A 68 2.83 11.08 10.79
C PRO A 68 1.63 12.03 10.76
N GLN A 69 1.48 12.83 9.70
CA GLN A 69 0.36 13.77 9.52
C GLN A 69 -0.88 13.10 8.88
N LEU A 70 -0.73 11.90 8.33
CA LEU A 70 -1.83 11.15 7.71
C LEU A 70 -2.68 10.44 8.76
N ASN A 71 -3.97 10.27 8.46
CA ASN A 71 -4.88 9.43 9.25
C ASN A 71 -4.68 7.93 8.94
N SER A 72 -5.16 7.06 9.83
CA SER A 72 -4.96 5.61 9.74
C SER A 72 -5.43 5.00 8.42
N SER A 73 -6.54 5.47 7.86
CA SER A 73 -7.05 5.00 6.55
C SER A 73 -6.09 5.36 5.41
N GLN A 74 -5.57 6.58 5.39
CA GLN A 74 -4.59 7.01 4.39
C GLN A 74 -3.25 6.30 4.54
N ARG A 75 -2.81 6.06 5.78
CA ARG A 75 -1.62 5.26 6.07
C ARG A 75 -1.77 3.82 5.57
N GLN A 76 -2.93 3.22 5.77
CA GLN A 76 -3.25 1.89 5.24
C GLN A 76 -3.20 1.86 3.71
N SER A 77 -3.86 2.80 3.04
CA SER A 77 -3.82 2.89 1.58
C SER A 77 -2.39 3.06 1.07
N LEU A 78 -1.58 3.89 1.72
CA LEU A 78 -0.19 4.10 1.32
C LEU A 78 0.65 2.82 1.44
N VAL A 79 0.50 2.08 2.55
CA VAL A 79 1.20 0.79 2.75
C VAL A 79 0.78 -0.22 1.69
N ILE A 80 -0.51 -0.33 1.38
CA ILE A 80 -1.01 -1.24 0.34
C ILE A 80 -0.43 -0.87 -1.04
N GLN A 81 -0.50 0.41 -1.42
CA GLN A 81 0.05 0.90 -2.69
C GLN A 81 1.55 0.63 -2.80
N THR A 82 2.28 0.84 -1.70
CA THR A 82 3.73 0.59 -1.65
C THR A 82 4.04 -0.89 -1.84
N ARG A 83 3.31 -1.80 -1.17
CA ARG A 83 3.48 -3.25 -1.35
C ARG A 83 3.22 -3.69 -2.79
N GLN A 84 2.15 -3.17 -3.39
CA GLN A 84 1.83 -3.45 -4.79
C GLN A 84 2.96 -2.97 -5.71
N PHE A 85 3.42 -1.74 -5.52
CA PHE A 85 4.51 -1.17 -6.31
C PHE A 85 5.81 -1.97 -6.18
N LEU A 86 6.23 -2.33 -4.97
CA LEU A 86 7.44 -3.14 -4.75
C LEU A 86 7.34 -4.52 -5.43
N HIS A 87 6.17 -5.17 -5.36
CA HIS A 87 5.94 -6.44 -6.02
C HIS A 87 6.00 -6.31 -7.55
N GLN A 88 5.40 -5.25 -8.12
CA GLN A 88 5.48 -4.96 -9.56
C GLN A 88 6.91 -4.70 -10.00
N LEU A 89 7.64 -3.88 -9.25
CA LEU A 89 9.02 -3.55 -9.55
C LEU A 89 9.91 -4.79 -9.49
N LYS A 90 9.71 -5.65 -8.49
CA LYS A 90 10.41 -6.93 -8.38
C LYS A 90 10.14 -7.84 -9.60
N LEU A 91 8.88 -7.95 -10.04
CA LEU A 91 8.53 -8.72 -11.25
C LEU A 91 9.21 -8.17 -12.51
N ILE A 92 9.22 -6.85 -12.70
CA ILE A 92 9.86 -6.20 -13.86
C ILE A 92 11.37 -6.48 -13.87
N LEU A 93 12.00 -6.47 -12.69
CA LEU A 93 13.44 -6.72 -12.54
C LEU A 93 13.80 -8.20 -12.70
N GLU A 94 12.98 -9.12 -12.19
CA GLU A 94 13.21 -10.57 -12.30
C GLU A 94 12.80 -11.13 -13.67
N ASN A 95 11.78 -10.58 -14.32
CA ASN A 95 11.21 -11.13 -15.54
C ASN A 95 10.69 -10.02 -16.48
N PRO A 96 11.51 -9.46 -17.39
CA PRO A 96 11.12 -8.34 -18.25
C PRO A 96 10.08 -8.71 -19.34
N ASN A 97 9.62 -9.97 -19.42
CA ASN A 97 8.79 -10.47 -20.53
C ASN A 97 7.33 -10.79 -20.20
N GLU A 98 6.86 -10.65 -18.96
CA GLU A 98 5.43 -10.89 -18.65
C GLU A 98 4.74 -9.64 -18.07
N PRO A 99 3.66 -9.15 -18.70
CA PRO A 99 2.91 -8.01 -18.20
C PRO A 99 2.26 -8.36 -16.87
N PRO A 100 2.28 -7.44 -15.89
CA PRO A 100 1.75 -7.75 -14.58
C PRO A 100 0.22 -7.84 -14.62
N ASN A 101 -0.31 -9.04 -14.42
CA ASN A 101 -1.73 -9.22 -14.16
C ASN A 101 -2.06 -8.65 -12.77
N PRO A 102 -2.89 -7.60 -12.65
CA PRO A 102 -3.24 -7.01 -11.37
C PRO A 102 -4.09 -8.00 -10.56
N LYS A 103 -3.47 -8.76 -9.66
CA LYS A 103 -4.19 -9.44 -8.59
C LYS A 103 -4.60 -8.40 -7.56
N LEU A 104 -5.73 -7.74 -7.86
CA LEU A 104 -6.53 -6.98 -6.91
C LEU A 104 -6.75 -7.86 -5.66
N PRO A 105 -6.30 -7.45 -4.46
CA PRO A 105 -6.84 -8.03 -3.25
C PRO A 105 -8.33 -7.67 -3.24
N ARG A 106 -9.16 -8.71 -3.36
CA ARG A 106 -10.60 -8.66 -3.16
C ARG A 106 -10.87 -8.15 -1.74
N THR A 107 -10.97 -6.84 -1.57
CA THR A 107 -11.71 -6.27 -0.44
C THR A 107 -13.18 -6.62 -0.67
N VAL A 108 -13.58 -7.77 -0.15
CA VAL A 108 -14.93 -7.88 0.40
C VAL A 108 -15.01 -6.87 1.55
N SER A 109 -15.29 -5.62 1.20
CA SER A 109 -15.94 -4.69 2.11
C SER A 109 -17.34 -5.24 2.34
N VAL A 110 -17.48 -6.21 3.24
CA VAL A 110 -18.77 -6.72 3.70
C VAL A 110 -18.87 -6.42 5.18
N ILE A 111 -19.02 -5.14 5.52
CA ILE A 111 -19.74 -4.76 6.74
C ILE A 111 -20.41 -3.40 6.52
N GLU A 112 -21.56 -3.40 5.85
CA GLU A 112 -22.62 -2.43 6.14
C GLU A 112 -23.95 -3.21 6.20
N LYS A 113 -24.12 -3.96 7.29
CA LYS A 113 -25.43 -4.45 7.71
C LYS A 113 -25.89 -3.54 8.85
N GLN A 114 -26.40 -2.36 8.50
CA GLN A 114 -27.20 -1.51 9.38
C GLN A 114 -28.61 -1.42 8.78
N THR A 115 -29.55 -2.23 9.27
CA THR A 115 -30.62 -1.88 10.22
C THR A 115 -31.81 -1.17 9.57
N SER A 116 -32.96 -1.85 9.65
CA SER A 116 -34.32 -1.28 9.68
C SER A 116 -34.89 -0.62 8.44
N SER A 117 -35.88 -1.25 7.81
CA SER A 117 -37.32 -0.98 8.08
C SER A 117 -38.19 -1.56 6.97
N GLY A 118 -39.25 -2.29 7.36
CA GLY A 118 -40.50 -2.35 6.60
C GLY A 118 -40.52 -3.21 5.33
N GLU A 119 -40.87 -4.48 5.52
CA GLU A 119 -41.81 -5.22 4.70
C GLU A 119 -42.58 -4.37 3.65
N ILE A 120 -42.14 -4.40 2.40
CA ILE A 120 -42.99 -3.99 1.27
C ILE A 120 -43.68 -5.25 0.76
N THR A 121 -44.84 -5.52 1.37
CA THR A 121 -45.81 -6.46 0.82
C THR A 121 -46.38 -5.83 -0.45
N LEU A 122 -46.14 -6.49 -1.57
CA LEU A 122 -46.56 -6.08 -2.90
C LEU A 122 -47.99 -6.59 -3.12
N ASP A 123 -48.98 -5.89 -2.56
CA ASP A 123 -50.38 -6.01 -2.98
C ASP A 123 -51.08 -4.68 -2.79
N GLN A 124 -51.35 -3.99 -3.90
CA GLN A 124 -52.45 -3.04 -3.97
C GLN A 124 -52.96 -2.99 -5.41
N SER A 125 -54.10 -3.65 -5.54
CA SER A 125 -55.04 -3.72 -6.65
C SER A 125 -55.22 -2.40 -7.43
N LEU A 126 -55.27 -2.51 -8.75
CA LEU A 126 -55.75 -1.48 -9.67
C LEU A 126 -57.25 -1.27 -9.45
N ASN A 127 -57.64 -0.09 -8.98
CA ASN A 127 -59.02 0.34 -8.93
C ASN A 127 -59.29 1.30 -10.10
N THR A 128 -60.04 0.85 -11.11
CA THR A 128 -60.83 1.66 -12.04
C THR A 128 -62.00 0.82 -12.52
#